data_AF-A0A4Q2YFJ6-F1
#
_entry.id   AF-A0A4Q2YFJ6-F1
#
_cell.length_a   1.000
_cell.length_b   1.000
_cell.length_c   1.000
_cell.angle_alpha   90.00
_cell.angle_beta   90.00
_cell.angle_gamma   90.00
#
_symmetry.space_group_name_H-M   'P 1'
#
loop_
_entity.id
_entity.type
_entity.pdbx_description
1 polymer ?
#
loop_
_entity_poly.entity_id
_entity_poly.type
_entity_poly.pdbx_seq_one_letter_code
_entity_poly.pdbx_strand_id
1 'polypeptide(L)'
;MLSVIWHWNAPSGILNTPEQPWWRGFYTEATTFDVAAALANPSSPEYAQILRDIDTIAVQLRKLQDAGIPVLWRPLHEAEGAWFWWGAKGPAAYKQLWRLLFNRLTTYHGLHNLVWVLTVEDAAWYPGDDVVDVVGVDAYPDDRTDALLTRWQPLRDRFDGVKPIALTEFGGVPDIEKMQRLGVWWAWFASWQGAQHGPQSAPDATVSRIYQSAGVVTLDELPEIGTGDPDSNHDGVTDEEATSLGLPVELDLGPAIAFFRIHAERFSLGHTAAELEESRETGRQDILTVPNLHDLFTIAQLKSLAIDQPFLVKDSTTGHFLLNLRLLHSADLTGWQPVVPMAAEIGSGGMLRLELPAAGNAAFYRVLGNPP
;
A
#
# COMPACT_ATOMS: atom_id res chain seq x y z
N MET A 1 -10.73 10.97 1.03
CA MET A 1 -10.87 9.74 0.22
C MET A 1 -12.31 9.21 0.32
N LEU A 2 -12.89 8.72 -0.77
CA LEU A 2 -14.25 8.15 -0.79
C LEU A 2 -14.20 6.67 -1.17
N SER A 3 -14.76 5.81 -0.31
CA SER A 3 -14.94 4.39 -0.59
C SER A 3 -16.43 4.07 -0.69
N VAL A 4 -16.82 3.26 -1.69
CA VAL A 4 -18.21 2.89 -1.94
C VAL A 4 -18.30 1.38 -2.11
N ILE A 5 -19.17 0.78 -1.30
CA ILE A 5 -19.58 -0.62 -1.39
C ILE A 5 -20.99 -0.72 -1.95
N TRP A 6 -21.32 -1.86 -2.56
CA TRP A 6 -22.65 -2.10 -3.10
C TRP A 6 -23.23 -3.43 -2.64
N HIS A 7 -24.12 -3.34 -1.65
CA HIS A 7 -25.05 -4.42 -1.31
C HIS A 7 -26.11 -4.54 -2.40
N TRP A 8 -25.77 -5.25 -3.48
CA TRP A 8 -26.62 -5.37 -4.66
C TRP A 8 -27.79 -6.33 -4.38
N ASN A 9 -28.99 -5.80 -4.14
CA ASN A 9 -30.19 -6.64 -4.13
C ASN A 9 -30.36 -7.34 -5.48
N ALA A 10 -30.62 -8.66 -5.47
CA ALA A 10 -30.74 -9.43 -6.69
C ALA A 10 -31.73 -8.76 -7.68
N PRO A 11 -31.42 -8.70 -8.99
CA PRO A 11 -32.23 -7.95 -9.96
C PRO A 11 -33.68 -8.45 -10.09
N SER A 12 -33.91 -9.72 -9.75
CA SER A 12 -35.19 -10.40 -9.63
C SER A 12 -35.09 -11.60 -8.67
N GLY A 13 -36.15 -12.39 -8.53
CA GLY A 13 -36.15 -13.60 -7.71
C GLY A 13 -36.20 -13.37 -6.19
N ILE A 14 -36.34 -12.12 -5.73
CA ILE A 14 -36.44 -11.79 -4.31
C ILE A 14 -37.69 -12.45 -3.69
N LEU A 15 -37.50 -13.22 -2.61
CA LEU A 15 -38.57 -13.99 -1.98
C LEU A 15 -39.64 -13.10 -1.33
N ASN A 16 -39.22 -12.04 -0.66
CA ASN A 16 -40.07 -11.06 0.03
C ASN A 16 -41.11 -11.71 0.97
N THR A 17 -40.67 -12.62 1.83
CA THR A 17 -41.47 -13.24 2.88
C THR A 17 -41.23 -12.55 4.23
N PRO A 18 -42.02 -12.80 5.28
CA PRO A 18 -41.73 -12.29 6.63
C PRO A 18 -40.35 -12.66 7.14
N GLU A 19 -39.87 -13.87 6.82
CA GLU A 19 -38.55 -14.37 7.20
C GLU A 19 -37.43 -13.81 6.31
N GLN A 20 -37.74 -13.55 5.03
CA GLN A 20 -36.81 -13.01 4.03
C GLN A 20 -37.40 -11.78 3.32
N PRO A 21 -37.53 -10.65 4.02
CA PRO A 21 -38.09 -9.43 3.46
C PRO A 21 -37.23 -8.88 2.32
N TRP A 22 -37.83 -8.12 1.40
CA TRP A 22 -37.17 -7.66 0.17
C TRP A 22 -35.84 -6.91 0.37
N TRP A 23 -35.69 -6.19 1.47
CA TRP A 23 -34.46 -5.42 1.77
C TRP A 23 -33.26 -6.31 2.13
N ARG A 24 -33.48 -7.63 2.29
CA ARG A 24 -32.44 -8.66 2.41
C ARG A 24 -32.03 -9.27 1.06
N GLY A 25 -32.60 -8.80 -0.06
CA GLY A 25 -32.48 -9.44 -1.38
C GLY A 25 -31.06 -9.58 -1.95
N PHE A 26 -30.04 -9.03 -1.29
CA PHE A 26 -28.63 -9.29 -1.59
C PHE A 26 -28.13 -10.64 -1.05
N TYR A 27 -28.76 -11.19 0.00
CA TYR A 27 -28.43 -12.50 0.55
C TYR A 27 -28.92 -13.64 -0.34
N THR A 28 -28.10 -14.68 -0.47
CA THR A 28 -28.40 -15.93 -1.19
C THR A 28 -29.70 -16.57 -0.70
N GLU A 29 -29.95 -16.56 0.61
CA GLU A 29 -31.17 -17.14 1.19
C GLU A 29 -32.45 -16.33 0.92
N ALA A 30 -32.33 -15.08 0.48
CA ALA A 30 -33.45 -14.17 0.25
C ALA A 30 -33.86 -14.05 -1.22
N THR A 31 -33.22 -14.81 -2.12
CA THR A 31 -33.49 -14.76 -3.56
C THR A 31 -33.33 -16.12 -4.24
N THR A 32 -34.10 -16.35 -5.31
CA THR A 32 -33.94 -17.50 -6.21
C THR A 32 -33.07 -17.19 -7.43
N PHE A 33 -32.49 -16.00 -7.51
CA PHE A 33 -31.72 -15.55 -8.67
C PHE A 33 -30.49 -16.43 -8.92
N ASP A 34 -30.38 -16.99 -10.13
CA ASP A 34 -29.24 -17.81 -10.54
C ASP A 34 -28.31 -17.03 -11.47
N VAL A 35 -27.25 -16.47 -10.90
CA VAL A 35 -26.26 -15.68 -11.64
C VAL A 35 -25.55 -16.51 -12.73
N ALA A 36 -25.29 -17.79 -12.50
CA ALA A 36 -24.62 -18.62 -13.50
C ALA A 36 -25.53 -18.86 -14.71
N ALA A 37 -26.81 -19.14 -14.48
CA ALA A 37 -27.78 -19.29 -15.55
C ALA A 37 -27.99 -17.98 -16.33
N ALA A 38 -28.06 -16.84 -15.63
CA ALA A 38 -28.18 -15.53 -16.25
C ALA A 38 -26.97 -15.21 -17.14
N LEU A 39 -25.75 -15.42 -16.65
CA LEU A 39 -24.50 -15.18 -17.40
C LEU A 39 -24.31 -16.14 -18.58
N ALA A 40 -24.79 -17.39 -18.47
CA ALA A 40 -24.73 -18.37 -19.54
C ALA A 40 -25.66 -18.04 -20.72
N ASN A 41 -26.65 -17.16 -20.53
CA ASN A 41 -27.59 -16.76 -21.58
C ASN A 41 -27.72 -15.23 -21.66
N PRO A 42 -26.85 -14.55 -22.44
CA PRO A 42 -26.90 -13.10 -22.62
C PRO A 42 -28.19 -12.55 -23.25
N SER A 43 -29.04 -13.41 -23.83
CA SER A 43 -30.36 -13.03 -24.37
C SER A 43 -31.50 -13.20 -23.37
N SER A 44 -31.21 -13.65 -22.15
CA SER A 44 -32.21 -13.86 -21.11
C SER A 44 -32.69 -12.54 -20.48
N PRO A 45 -33.94 -12.49 -19.97
CA PRO A 45 -34.41 -11.38 -19.14
C PRO A 45 -33.51 -11.14 -17.91
N GLU A 46 -32.99 -12.19 -17.29
CA GLU A 46 -32.13 -12.12 -16.10
C GLU A 46 -30.80 -11.42 -16.41
N TYR A 47 -30.17 -11.73 -17.55
CA TYR A 47 -28.98 -11.01 -18.00
C TYR A 47 -29.27 -9.54 -18.28
N ALA A 48 -30.39 -9.23 -18.93
CA ALA A 48 -30.80 -7.86 -19.18
C ALA A 48 -31.05 -7.07 -17.88
N GLN A 49 -31.55 -7.73 -16.84
CA GLN A 49 -31.72 -7.14 -15.50
C GLN A 49 -30.39 -6.87 -14.79
N ILE A 50 -29.39 -7.77 -14.93
CA ILE A 50 -28.02 -7.52 -14.46
C ILE A 50 -27.51 -6.23 -15.11
N LEU A 51 -27.59 -6.11 -16.44
CA LEU A 51 -27.14 -4.89 -17.14
C LEU A 51 -27.90 -3.65 -16.70
N ARG A 52 -29.23 -3.73 -16.54
CA ARG A 52 -30.06 -2.60 -16.05
C ARG A 52 -29.54 -2.05 -14.73
N ASP A 53 -29.24 -2.92 -13.78
CA ASP A 53 -28.80 -2.50 -12.45
C ASP A 53 -27.39 -1.90 -12.49
N ILE A 54 -26.49 -2.48 -13.30
CA ILE A 54 -25.15 -1.92 -13.56
C ILE A 54 -25.26 -0.53 -14.19
N ASP A 55 -26.12 -0.38 -15.19
CA ASP A 55 -26.35 0.91 -15.86
C ASP A 55 -26.95 1.93 -14.89
N THR A 56 -27.76 1.49 -13.93
CA THR A 56 -28.34 2.37 -12.90
C THR A 56 -27.29 2.88 -11.91
N ILE A 57 -26.39 2.00 -11.43
CA ILE A 57 -25.31 2.43 -10.53
C ILE A 57 -24.27 3.28 -11.27
N ALA A 58 -24.03 3.01 -12.55
CA ALA A 58 -23.15 3.81 -13.40
C ALA A 58 -23.57 5.28 -13.44
N VAL A 59 -24.88 5.57 -13.49
CA VAL A 59 -25.40 6.95 -13.41
C VAL A 59 -24.99 7.65 -12.10
N GLN A 60 -24.93 6.93 -10.98
CA GLN A 60 -24.51 7.53 -9.70
C GLN A 60 -23.00 7.74 -9.65
N LEU A 61 -22.23 6.75 -10.10
CA LEU A 61 -20.77 6.85 -10.20
C LEU A 61 -20.34 7.97 -11.16
N ARG A 62 -21.09 8.19 -12.25
CA ARG A 62 -20.84 9.26 -13.22
C ARG A 62 -20.89 10.64 -12.58
N LYS A 63 -21.83 10.87 -11.66
CA LYS A 63 -21.93 12.12 -10.88
C LYS A 63 -20.67 12.40 -10.08
N LEU A 64 -20.07 11.35 -9.49
CA LEU A 64 -18.82 11.47 -8.74
C LEU A 64 -17.66 11.81 -9.66
N GLN A 65 -17.56 11.16 -10.82
CA GLN A 65 -16.54 11.50 -11.82
C GLN A 65 -16.72 12.91 -12.38
N ASP A 66 -17.96 13.35 -12.67
CA ASP A 66 -18.22 14.71 -13.16
C ASP A 66 -17.86 15.78 -12.11
N ALA A 67 -17.87 15.41 -10.83
CA ALA A 67 -17.40 16.23 -9.72
C ALA A 67 -15.89 16.09 -9.44
N GLY A 68 -15.14 15.32 -10.24
CA GLY A 68 -13.71 15.10 -10.02
C GLY A 68 -13.38 14.25 -8.78
N ILE A 69 -14.33 13.45 -8.29
CA ILE A 69 -14.16 12.65 -7.08
C ILE A 69 -13.70 11.23 -7.47
N PRO A 70 -12.47 10.81 -7.10
CA PRO A 70 -12.06 9.42 -7.22
C PRO A 70 -12.76 8.54 -6.17
N VAL A 71 -13.02 7.29 -6.54
CA VAL A 71 -13.79 6.34 -5.73
C VAL A 71 -13.03 5.03 -5.59
N LEU A 72 -12.77 4.62 -4.34
CA LEU A 72 -12.43 3.24 -4.03
C LEU A 72 -13.72 2.41 -4.20
N TRP A 73 -13.89 1.81 -5.37
CA TRP A 73 -15.08 1.06 -5.77
C TRP A 73 -14.91 -0.40 -5.37
N ARG A 74 -15.68 -0.85 -4.38
CA ARG A 74 -15.61 -2.20 -3.81
C ARG A 74 -16.92 -2.96 -4.04
N PRO A 75 -17.21 -3.39 -5.27
CA PRO A 75 -18.42 -4.14 -5.59
C PRO A 75 -18.24 -5.64 -5.28
N LEU A 76 -19.36 -6.37 -5.24
CA LEU A 76 -19.36 -7.84 -5.19
C LEU A 76 -18.44 -8.40 -4.08
N HIS A 77 -18.46 -7.78 -2.90
CA HIS A 77 -17.60 -8.11 -1.76
C HIS A 77 -17.96 -9.46 -1.14
N GLU A 78 -17.00 -10.06 -0.41
CA GLU A 78 -17.18 -11.30 0.36
C GLU A 78 -17.70 -12.51 -0.44
N ALA A 79 -17.36 -12.56 -1.73
CA ALA A 79 -17.96 -13.54 -2.65
C ALA A 79 -17.69 -15.00 -2.27
N GLU A 80 -16.50 -15.27 -1.73
CA GLU A 80 -16.10 -16.62 -1.32
C GLU A 80 -16.89 -17.18 -0.13
N GLY A 81 -17.51 -16.30 0.67
CA GLY A 81 -18.44 -16.69 1.73
C GLY A 81 -19.77 -17.23 1.20
N ALA A 82 -20.10 -16.95 -0.07
CA ALA A 82 -21.30 -17.40 -0.79
C ALA A 82 -22.66 -17.02 -0.14
N TRP A 83 -22.66 -16.20 0.92
CA TRP A 83 -23.89 -15.68 1.55
C TRP A 83 -24.56 -14.57 0.74
N PHE A 84 -23.85 -13.96 -0.21
CA PHE A 84 -24.44 -13.06 -1.20
C PHE A 84 -24.64 -13.75 -2.55
N TRP A 85 -25.69 -13.35 -3.29
CA TRP A 85 -26.10 -14.06 -4.50
C TRP A 85 -25.02 -14.09 -5.60
N TRP A 86 -24.13 -13.11 -5.64
CA TRP A 86 -23.01 -13.07 -6.60
C TRP A 86 -21.93 -14.11 -6.31
N GLY A 87 -21.85 -14.62 -5.08
CA GLY A 87 -20.96 -15.71 -4.67
C GLY A 87 -21.60 -17.10 -4.74
N ALA A 88 -22.93 -17.18 -4.80
CA ALA A 88 -23.69 -18.43 -4.60
C ALA A 88 -23.43 -19.54 -5.65
N LYS A 89 -22.86 -19.20 -6.81
CA LYS A 89 -22.61 -20.14 -7.93
C LYS A 89 -21.13 -20.38 -8.19
N GLY A 90 -20.29 -20.10 -7.19
CA GLY A 90 -18.87 -20.42 -7.20
C GLY A 90 -18.00 -19.46 -8.02
N PRO A 91 -16.68 -19.67 -8.00
CA PRO A 91 -15.69 -18.71 -8.49
C PRO A 91 -15.78 -18.43 -10.00
N ALA A 92 -16.21 -19.40 -10.81
CA ALA A 92 -16.32 -19.21 -12.25
C ALA A 92 -17.39 -18.17 -12.63
N ALA A 93 -18.59 -18.29 -12.05
CA ALA A 93 -19.68 -17.34 -12.27
C ALA A 93 -19.34 -15.97 -11.68
N TYR A 94 -18.74 -15.93 -10.49
CA TYR A 94 -18.28 -14.70 -9.86
C TYR A 94 -17.30 -13.91 -10.75
N LYS A 95 -16.25 -14.57 -11.25
CA LYS A 95 -15.25 -13.91 -12.12
C LYS A 95 -15.85 -13.40 -13.42
N GLN A 96 -16.82 -14.12 -13.99
CA GLN A 96 -17.56 -13.63 -15.15
C GLN A 96 -18.38 -12.39 -14.83
N LEU A 97 -19.08 -12.36 -13.68
CA LEU A 97 -19.84 -11.18 -13.24
C LEU A 97 -18.92 -9.98 -12.97
N TRP A 98 -17.78 -10.20 -12.30
CA TRP A 98 -16.78 -9.16 -12.03
C TRP A 98 -16.30 -8.50 -13.33
N ARG A 99 -15.88 -9.31 -14.30
CA ARG A 99 -15.39 -8.80 -15.60
C ARG A 99 -16.50 -8.15 -16.42
N LEU A 100 -17.75 -8.61 -16.32
CA LEU A 100 -18.90 -7.94 -16.92
C LEU A 100 -19.10 -6.55 -16.30
N LEU A 101 -19.10 -6.46 -14.96
CA LEU A 101 -19.24 -5.20 -14.23
C LEU A 101 -18.10 -4.24 -14.58
N PHE A 102 -16.85 -4.72 -14.58
CA PHE A 102 -15.68 -3.97 -14.99
C PHE A 102 -15.86 -3.38 -16.37
N ASN A 103 -16.02 -4.22 -17.40
CA ASN A 103 -16.14 -3.75 -18.78
C ASN A 103 -17.35 -2.83 -19.00
N ARG A 104 -18.47 -3.08 -18.32
CA ARG A 104 -19.67 -2.25 -18.45
C ARG A 104 -19.44 -0.86 -17.84
N LEU A 105 -18.83 -0.78 -16.66
CA LEU A 105 -18.57 0.51 -16.01
C LEU A 105 -17.41 1.28 -16.68
N THR A 106 -16.28 0.62 -16.98
CA THR A 106 -15.08 1.29 -17.50
C THR A 106 -15.18 1.54 -19.00
N THR A 107 -15.40 0.50 -19.80
CA THR A 107 -15.37 0.60 -21.27
C THR A 107 -16.67 1.14 -21.84
N TYR A 108 -17.83 0.67 -21.38
CA TYR A 108 -19.11 1.08 -21.95
C TYR A 108 -19.61 2.42 -21.39
N HIS A 109 -19.51 2.65 -20.08
CA HIS A 109 -19.93 3.91 -19.44
C HIS A 109 -18.82 4.97 -19.31
N GLY A 110 -17.56 4.63 -19.64
CA GLY A 110 -16.44 5.59 -19.61
C GLY A 110 -16.11 6.08 -18.20
N LEU A 111 -16.28 5.22 -17.19
CA LEU A 111 -15.91 5.54 -15.81
C LEU A 111 -14.43 5.22 -15.56
N HIS A 112 -13.65 6.27 -15.34
CA HIS A 112 -12.20 6.26 -15.12
C HIS A 112 -11.81 6.81 -13.75
N ASN A 113 -12.77 7.21 -12.91
CA ASN A 113 -12.54 7.63 -11.52
C ASN A 113 -12.61 6.48 -10.50
N LEU A 114 -12.65 5.23 -10.95
CA LEU A 114 -12.85 4.06 -10.09
C LEU A 114 -11.53 3.32 -9.87
N VAL A 115 -11.15 3.16 -8.60
CA VAL A 115 -10.10 2.24 -8.15
C VAL A 115 -10.79 0.97 -7.66
N TRP A 116 -10.53 -0.16 -8.33
CA TRP A 116 -11.22 -1.42 -8.12
C TRP A 116 -10.68 -2.20 -6.93
N VAL A 117 -11.48 -2.31 -5.88
CA VAL A 117 -11.14 -3.00 -4.64
C VAL A 117 -11.84 -4.36 -4.59
N LEU A 118 -11.06 -5.43 -4.56
CA LEU A 118 -11.55 -6.81 -4.49
C LEU A 118 -11.49 -7.33 -3.07
N THR A 119 -12.58 -7.92 -2.55
CA THR A 119 -12.60 -8.57 -1.23
C THR A 119 -12.83 -10.08 -1.37
N VAL A 120 -11.74 -10.80 -1.68
CA VAL A 120 -11.64 -12.27 -1.63
C VAL A 120 -10.20 -12.63 -1.24
N GLU A 121 -10.02 -13.68 -0.45
CA GLU A 121 -8.69 -14.16 -0.03
C GLU A 121 -8.28 -15.42 -0.81
N ASP A 122 -9.24 -16.26 -1.17
CA ASP A 122 -9.01 -17.48 -1.96
C ASP A 122 -8.68 -17.12 -3.41
N ALA A 123 -7.50 -17.58 -3.85
CA ALA A 123 -6.99 -17.37 -5.20
C ALA A 123 -7.92 -17.89 -6.30
N ALA A 124 -8.78 -18.88 -6.03
CA ALA A 124 -9.74 -19.39 -7.00
C ALA A 124 -10.75 -18.32 -7.47
N TRP A 125 -11.04 -17.34 -6.61
CA TRP A 125 -12.02 -16.27 -6.84
C TRP A 125 -11.43 -15.03 -7.50
N TYR A 126 -10.10 -14.96 -7.62
CA TYR A 126 -9.40 -13.80 -8.16
C TYR A 126 -9.68 -13.59 -9.68
N PRO A 127 -10.22 -12.43 -10.10
CA PRO A 127 -10.65 -12.19 -11.48
C PRO A 127 -9.52 -11.80 -12.46
N GLY A 128 -8.33 -11.46 -11.95
CA GLY A 128 -7.14 -11.12 -12.74
C GLY A 128 -6.53 -9.77 -12.35
N ASP A 129 -5.22 -9.61 -12.59
CA ASP A 129 -4.49 -8.39 -12.26
C ASP A 129 -4.92 -7.17 -13.07
N ASP A 130 -5.52 -7.40 -14.24
CA ASP A 130 -5.98 -6.40 -15.21
C ASP A 130 -7.29 -5.70 -14.83
N VAL A 131 -7.99 -6.21 -13.80
CA VAL A 131 -9.32 -5.74 -13.39
C VAL A 131 -9.44 -5.53 -11.87
N VAL A 132 -8.31 -5.44 -11.17
CA VAL A 132 -8.22 -5.27 -9.71
C VAL A 132 -7.07 -4.32 -9.42
N ASP A 133 -7.31 -3.28 -8.63
CA ASP A 133 -6.28 -2.32 -8.21
C ASP A 133 -5.82 -2.61 -6.77
N VAL A 134 -6.76 -2.96 -5.88
CA VAL A 134 -6.51 -3.21 -4.46
C VAL A 134 -7.16 -4.51 -4.02
N VAL A 135 -6.51 -5.24 -3.11
CA VAL A 135 -7.10 -6.41 -2.43
C VAL A 135 -7.50 -6.07 -1.00
N GLY A 136 -8.66 -6.55 -0.58
CA GLY A 136 -9.33 -6.19 0.66
C GLY A 136 -9.67 -7.41 1.51
N VAL A 137 -9.69 -7.21 2.82
CA VAL A 137 -10.05 -8.20 3.83
C VAL A 137 -11.20 -7.66 4.68
N ASP A 138 -12.29 -8.42 4.78
CA ASP A 138 -13.38 -8.13 5.72
C ASP A 138 -13.24 -9.06 6.94
N ALA A 139 -13.07 -8.49 8.13
CA ALA A 139 -12.70 -9.25 9.33
C ALA A 139 -13.58 -8.93 10.55
N TYR A 140 -14.25 -9.96 11.05
CA TYR A 140 -15.07 -9.90 12.26
C TYR A 140 -14.59 -10.93 13.29
N PRO A 141 -13.36 -10.80 13.83
CA PRO A 141 -12.83 -11.77 14.77
C PRO A 141 -13.55 -11.69 16.13
N ASP A 142 -13.67 -12.84 16.80
CA ASP A 142 -14.18 -12.91 18.18
C ASP A 142 -13.25 -12.16 19.14
N ASP A 143 -11.92 -12.35 18.99
CA ASP A 143 -10.90 -11.52 19.64
C ASP A 143 -10.54 -10.34 18.73
N ARG A 144 -11.05 -9.15 19.07
CA ARG A 144 -10.81 -7.91 18.31
C ARG A 144 -9.39 -7.37 18.42
N THR A 145 -8.57 -7.98 19.28
CA THR A 145 -7.14 -7.70 19.34
C THR A 145 -6.34 -8.61 18.40
N ASP A 146 -6.97 -9.56 17.71
CA ASP A 146 -6.29 -10.40 16.72
C ASP A 146 -5.62 -9.52 15.66
N ALA A 147 -4.33 -9.79 15.41
CA ALA A 147 -3.55 -9.07 14.43
C ALA A 147 -3.82 -9.55 12.99
N LEU A 148 -4.63 -10.60 12.82
CA LEU A 148 -5.01 -11.20 11.53
C LEU A 148 -3.81 -11.73 10.74
N LEU A 149 -2.74 -12.15 11.43
CA LEU A 149 -1.49 -12.57 10.79
C LEU A 149 -1.67 -13.74 9.81
N THR A 150 -2.56 -14.69 10.15
CA THR A 150 -2.86 -15.86 9.32
C THR A 150 -3.61 -15.53 8.03
N ARG A 151 -4.35 -14.41 8.02
CA ARG A 151 -5.02 -13.85 6.83
C ARG A 151 -4.08 -12.95 6.03
N TRP A 152 -3.25 -12.17 6.74
CA TRP A 152 -2.27 -11.25 6.16
C TRP A 152 -1.17 -11.96 5.36
N GLN A 153 -0.54 -12.99 5.93
CA GLN A 153 0.66 -13.62 5.34
C GLN A 153 0.43 -14.13 3.90
N PRO A 154 -0.64 -14.90 3.60
CA PRO A 154 -0.88 -15.37 2.23
C PRO A 154 -1.13 -14.23 1.24
N LEU A 155 -1.80 -13.16 1.66
CA LEU A 155 -2.05 -12.00 0.82
C LEU A 155 -0.76 -11.24 0.54
N ARG A 156 0.07 -11.01 1.57
CA ARG A 156 1.38 -10.39 1.42
C ARG A 156 2.26 -11.20 0.48
N ASP A 157 2.39 -12.51 0.70
CA ASP A 157 3.23 -13.37 -0.14
C ASP A 157 2.81 -13.37 -1.62
N ARG A 158 1.56 -13.01 -1.91
CA ARG A 158 1.02 -12.91 -3.26
C ARG A 158 1.07 -11.50 -3.87
N PHE A 159 0.85 -10.47 -3.08
CA PHE A 159 0.59 -9.11 -3.58
C PHE A 159 1.59 -8.05 -3.12
N ASP A 160 2.54 -8.39 -2.25
CA ASP A 160 3.58 -7.44 -1.81
C ASP A 160 4.38 -6.89 -3.00
N GLY A 161 4.51 -5.56 -3.06
CA GLY A 161 5.09 -4.84 -4.20
C GLY A 161 4.27 -4.86 -5.49
N VAL A 162 3.08 -5.48 -5.51
CA VAL A 162 2.22 -5.59 -6.70
C VAL A 162 0.90 -4.86 -6.54
N LYS A 163 0.20 -5.03 -5.40
CA LYS A 163 -1.09 -4.38 -5.11
C LYS A 163 -1.18 -4.02 -3.63
N PRO A 164 -1.80 -2.87 -3.28
CA PRO A 164 -2.10 -2.56 -1.89
C PRO A 164 -3.04 -3.62 -1.28
N ILE A 165 -2.87 -3.87 0.02
CA ILE A 165 -3.69 -4.81 0.80
C ILE A 165 -4.39 -4.03 1.91
N ALA A 166 -5.72 -4.05 1.96
CA ALA A 166 -6.52 -3.23 2.85
C ALA A 166 -7.42 -4.04 3.78
N LEU A 167 -7.71 -3.50 4.96
CA LEU A 167 -8.71 -4.03 5.88
C LEU A 167 -10.05 -3.35 5.61
N THR A 168 -10.78 -3.87 4.62
CA THR A 168 -11.94 -3.22 4.02
C THR A 168 -13.19 -3.21 4.88
N GLU A 169 -13.30 -4.14 5.83
CA GLU A 169 -14.23 -4.09 6.96
C GLU A 169 -13.58 -4.67 8.22
N PHE A 170 -13.88 -4.08 9.38
CA PHE A 170 -13.46 -4.63 10.66
C PHE A 170 -14.56 -4.52 11.73
N GLY A 171 -14.75 -5.60 12.49
CA GLY A 171 -15.62 -5.63 13.66
C GLY A 171 -14.99 -4.91 14.87
N GLY A 172 -15.45 -3.71 15.19
CA GLY A 172 -14.91 -2.88 16.27
C GLY A 172 -13.87 -1.89 15.75
N VAL A 173 -12.75 -1.73 16.47
CA VAL A 173 -11.59 -0.94 16.00
C VAL A 173 -10.36 -1.85 16.04
N PRO A 174 -9.62 -1.99 14.93
CA PRO A 174 -8.45 -2.88 14.88
C PRO A 174 -7.30 -2.32 15.73
N ASP A 175 -6.58 -3.19 16.44
CA ASP A 175 -5.40 -2.79 17.23
C ASP A 175 -4.19 -2.54 16.32
N ILE A 176 -4.19 -1.41 15.60
CA ILE A 176 -3.21 -1.07 14.56
C ILE A 176 -1.77 -1.10 15.07
N GLU A 177 -1.51 -0.59 16.28
CA GLU A 177 -0.16 -0.62 16.86
C GLU A 177 0.36 -2.06 17.04
N LYS A 178 -0.51 -2.99 17.48
CA LYS A 178 -0.16 -4.41 17.61
C LYS A 178 0.06 -5.05 16.25
N MET A 179 -0.81 -4.76 15.27
CA MET A 179 -0.67 -5.24 13.89
C MET A 179 0.67 -4.81 13.29
N GLN A 180 1.01 -3.53 13.38
CA GLN A 180 2.27 -2.98 12.85
C GLN A 180 3.51 -3.57 13.53
N ARG A 181 3.49 -3.75 14.86
CA ARG A 181 4.56 -4.44 15.61
C ARG A 181 4.79 -5.88 15.15
N LEU A 182 3.76 -6.53 14.63
CA LEU A 182 3.81 -7.89 14.10
C LEU A 182 4.03 -7.95 12.58
N GLY A 183 4.29 -6.80 11.94
CA GLY A 183 4.53 -6.72 10.49
C GLY A 183 3.28 -6.84 9.63
N VAL A 184 2.11 -6.57 10.19
CA VAL A 184 0.82 -6.49 9.46
C VAL A 184 0.53 -5.03 9.16
N TRP A 185 0.56 -4.67 7.87
CA TRP A 185 0.50 -3.29 7.39
C TRP A 185 -0.63 -3.10 6.38
N TRP A 186 -1.82 -2.77 6.86
CA TRP A 186 -2.96 -2.49 6.00
C TRP A 186 -2.86 -1.10 5.37
N ALA A 187 -3.21 -0.97 4.09
CA ALA A 187 -3.25 0.30 3.37
C ALA A 187 -4.28 1.28 3.98
N TRP A 188 -5.42 0.76 4.42
CA TRP A 188 -6.37 1.45 5.30
C TRP A 188 -7.15 0.42 6.12
N PHE A 189 -7.90 0.90 7.11
CA PHE A 189 -8.93 0.11 7.78
C PHE A 189 -10.28 0.84 7.77
N ALA A 190 -11.37 0.09 7.72
CA ALA A 190 -12.71 0.63 7.87
C ALA A 190 -13.49 -0.19 8.90
N SER A 191 -13.76 0.40 10.07
CA SER A 191 -14.66 -0.20 11.05
C SER A 191 -16.08 -0.24 10.51
N TRP A 192 -16.79 -1.34 10.75
CA TRP A 192 -18.23 -1.38 10.47
C TRP A 192 -18.99 -0.40 11.38
N GLN A 193 -20.28 -0.24 11.14
CA GLN A 193 -21.11 0.68 11.91
C GLN A 193 -21.86 -0.01 13.07
N GLY A 194 -22.37 0.82 13.98
CA GLY A 194 -23.29 0.40 15.03
C GLY A 194 -22.63 -0.13 16.31
N ALA A 195 -23.46 -0.41 17.30
CA ALA A 195 -23.02 -0.77 18.64
C ALA A 195 -22.44 -2.19 18.75
N GLN A 196 -22.79 -3.10 17.83
CA GLN A 196 -22.30 -4.47 17.86
C GLN A 196 -20.97 -4.60 17.14
N HIS A 197 -20.88 -4.08 15.92
CA HIS A 197 -19.75 -4.32 15.01
C HIS A 197 -18.91 -3.07 14.73
N GLY A 198 -19.29 -1.92 15.26
CA GLY A 198 -18.56 -0.68 15.07
C GLY A 198 -17.75 -0.21 16.27
N PRO A 199 -17.10 0.96 16.16
CA PRO A 199 -16.19 1.49 17.17
C PRO A 199 -16.87 1.72 18.52
N GLN A 200 -18.19 1.94 18.54
CA GLN A 200 -19.00 2.11 19.75
C GLN A 200 -18.93 0.93 20.73
N SER A 201 -18.51 -0.24 20.25
CA SER A 201 -18.32 -1.44 21.05
C SER A 201 -16.96 -1.47 21.78
N ALA A 202 -16.07 -0.51 21.51
CA ALA A 202 -14.76 -0.37 22.16
C ALA A 202 -14.77 0.82 23.15
N PRO A 203 -13.96 0.79 24.22
CA PRO A 203 -13.78 1.94 25.09
C PRO A 203 -13.22 3.16 24.35
N ASP A 204 -13.68 4.37 24.68
CA ASP A 204 -13.22 5.62 24.07
C ASP A 204 -11.69 5.80 24.12
N ALA A 205 -11.06 5.34 25.20
CA ALA A 205 -9.59 5.37 25.35
C ALA A 205 -8.89 4.48 24.31
N THR A 206 -9.49 3.33 23.96
CA THR A 206 -8.97 2.44 22.92
C THR A 206 -9.09 3.07 21.55
N VAL A 207 -10.26 3.65 21.24
CA VAL A 207 -10.49 4.35 19.97
C VAL A 207 -9.51 5.52 19.83
N SER A 208 -9.39 6.34 20.89
CA SER A 208 -8.48 7.49 20.93
C SER A 208 -7.03 7.08 20.73
N ARG A 209 -6.57 6.03 21.43
CA ARG A 209 -5.20 5.49 21.26
C ARG A 209 -4.93 5.07 19.82
N ILE A 210 -5.86 4.37 19.17
CA ILE A 210 -5.67 3.86 17.81
C ILE A 210 -5.60 5.00 16.79
N TYR A 211 -6.53 5.95 16.85
CA TYR A 211 -6.56 7.11 15.94
C TYR A 211 -5.43 8.13 16.21
N GLN A 212 -4.75 8.06 17.36
CA GLN A 212 -3.57 8.87 17.68
C GLN A 212 -2.25 8.12 17.46
N SER A 213 -2.29 6.90 16.94
CA SER A 213 -1.07 6.13 16.70
C SER A 213 -0.34 6.67 15.47
N ALA A 214 0.99 6.75 15.55
CA ALA A 214 1.84 7.39 14.53
C ALA A 214 1.73 6.77 13.12
N GLY A 215 1.22 5.54 13.01
CA GLY A 215 1.03 4.84 11.75
C GLY A 215 -0.41 4.88 11.22
N VAL A 216 -1.29 5.71 11.79
CA VAL A 216 -2.68 5.91 11.33
C VAL A 216 -2.83 7.34 10.86
N VAL A 217 -3.16 7.50 9.57
CA VAL A 217 -3.41 8.82 8.96
C VAL A 217 -4.87 9.20 9.18
N THR A 218 -5.12 10.37 9.76
CA THR A 218 -6.47 10.94 9.97
C THR A 218 -6.83 11.97 8.91
N LEU A 219 -8.09 12.42 8.92
CA LEU A 219 -8.61 13.36 7.91
C LEU A 219 -7.81 14.67 7.84
N ASP A 220 -7.37 15.19 8.98
CA ASP A 220 -6.58 16.41 9.10
C ASP A 220 -5.12 16.26 8.68
N GLU A 221 -4.66 15.01 8.47
CA GLU A 221 -3.30 14.68 8.04
C GLU A 221 -3.23 14.29 6.56
N LEU A 222 -4.38 14.18 5.88
CA LEU A 222 -4.42 13.92 4.44
C LEU A 222 -3.88 15.12 3.66
N PRO A 223 -3.10 14.88 2.58
CA PRO A 223 -2.68 15.97 1.70
C PRO A 223 -3.89 16.63 1.03
N GLU A 224 -3.79 17.93 0.72
CA GLU A 224 -4.81 18.65 -0.02
C GLU A 224 -4.83 18.17 -1.48
N ILE A 225 -5.78 17.28 -1.83
CA ILE A 225 -5.95 16.82 -3.21
C ILE A 225 -6.78 17.86 -3.97
N GLY A 226 -6.13 18.69 -4.81
CA GLY A 226 -6.78 19.73 -5.62
C GLY A 226 -6.15 19.91 -7.00
N THR A 227 -6.92 20.39 -7.99
CA THR A 227 -6.53 20.63 -9.40
C THR A 227 -5.55 21.79 -9.61
N GLY A 228 -4.75 22.09 -8.60
CA GLY A 228 -3.65 23.06 -8.63
C GLY A 228 -2.49 22.64 -7.74
N ASP A 229 -2.44 21.37 -7.35
CA ASP A 229 -1.27 20.76 -6.71
C ASP A 229 -0.13 20.71 -7.73
N PRO A 230 0.95 21.49 -7.54
CA PRO A 230 2.07 21.51 -8.47
C PRO A 230 2.92 20.25 -8.38
N ASP A 231 2.71 19.36 -7.40
CA ASP A 231 3.44 18.12 -7.14
C ASP A 231 2.42 16.98 -6.95
N SER A 232 1.79 16.55 -8.05
CA SER A 232 0.58 15.72 -8.01
C SER A 232 0.78 14.33 -7.38
N ASN A 233 2.02 13.86 -7.30
CA ASN A 233 2.40 12.59 -6.68
C ASN A 233 3.07 12.79 -5.30
N HIS A 234 3.20 14.04 -4.82
CA HIS A 234 3.81 14.43 -3.55
C HIS A 234 5.22 13.84 -3.34
N ASP A 235 5.98 13.66 -4.42
CA ASP A 235 7.34 13.10 -4.36
C ASP A 235 8.42 14.16 -4.08
N GLY A 236 8.01 15.44 -4.01
CA GLY A 236 8.86 16.60 -3.81
C GLY A 236 9.38 17.23 -5.10
N VAL A 237 8.96 16.75 -6.27
CA VAL A 237 9.28 17.29 -7.59
C VAL A 237 7.99 17.79 -8.24
N THR A 238 7.97 19.06 -8.64
CA THR A 238 6.77 19.58 -9.29
C THR A 238 6.51 18.90 -10.64
N ASP A 239 5.25 18.75 -11.04
CA ASP A 239 4.80 18.28 -12.35
C ASP A 239 5.49 19.06 -13.49
N GLU A 240 5.74 20.36 -13.29
CA GLU A 240 6.48 21.23 -14.22
C GLU A 240 7.96 20.85 -14.29
N GLU A 241 8.63 20.61 -13.15
CA GLU A 241 10.01 20.10 -13.12
C GLU A 241 10.12 18.73 -13.77
N ALA A 242 9.23 17.79 -13.44
CA ALA A 242 9.20 16.45 -14.02
C ALA A 242 9.05 16.51 -15.55
N THR A 243 8.12 17.35 -16.04
CA THR A 243 7.91 17.59 -17.48
C THR A 243 9.14 18.20 -18.14
N SER A 244 9.78 19.18 -17.50
CA SER A 244 11.00 19.84 -18.02
C SER A 244 12.19 18.88 -18.16
N LEU A 245 12.22 17.84 -17.31
CA LEU A 245 13.23 16.79 -17.30
C LEU A 245 12.85 15.58 -18.18
N GLY A 246 11.67 15.59 -18.80
CA GLY A 246 11.18 14.49 -19.64
C GLY A 246 10.82 13.23 -18.87
N LEU A 247 10.49 13.36 -17.59
CA LEU A 247 10.00 12.28 -16.73
C LEU A 247 8.46 12.20 -16.81
N PRO A 248 7.86 11.00 -16.71
CA PRO A 248 6.41 10.88 -16.62
C PRO A 248 5.91 11.50 -15.30
N VAL A 249 4.94 12.40 -15.39
CA VAL A 249 4.29 13.05 -14.22
C VAL A 249 3.62 12.02 -13.30
N GLU A 250 3.20 10.89 -13.87
CA GLU A 250 2.57 9.77 -13.13
C GLU A 250 3.59 8.80 -12.49
N LEU A 251 4.90 9.05 -12.64
CA LEU A 251 5.92 8.18 -12.04
C LEU A 251 5.99 8.46 -10.54
N ASP A 252 5.21 7.71 -9.76
CA ASP A 252 5.28 7.72 -8.30
C ASP A 252 6.65 7.18 -7.86
N LEU A 253 7.57 8.08 -7.52
CA LEU A 253 8.83 7.75 -6.87
C LEU A 253 8.66 7.53 -5.36
N GLY A 254 7.47 7.80 -4.82
CA GLY A 254 7.08 7.59 -3.43
C GLY A 254 7.43 6.19 -2.91
N PRO A 255 7.17 5.07 -3.61
CA PRO A 255 7.59 3.74 -3.20
C PRO A 255 9.11 3.55 -3.16
N ALA A 256 9.87 4.15 -4.08
CA ALA A 256 11.33 4.08 -4.07
C ALA A 256 11.91 4.94 -2.95
N ILE A 257 11.40 6.16 -2.76
CA ILE A 257 11.77 7.10 -1.71
C ILE A 257 11.32 6.57 -0.34
N ALA A 258 10.15 5.95 -0.22
CA ALA A 258 9.64 5.31 0.99
C ALA A 258 10.40 4.02 1.27
N PHE A 259 10.74 3.21 0.26
CA PHE A 259 11.67 2.09 0.40
C PHE A 259 12.98 2.61 1.01
N PHE A 260 13.56 3.67 0.47
CA PHE A 260 14.79 4.23 1.03
C PHE A 260 14.61 4.98 2.35
N ARG A 261 13.45 5.59 2.67
CA ARG A 261 13.18 6.23 3.99
C ARG A 261 12.98 5.18 5.08
N ILE A 262 12.16 4.16 4.83
CA ILE A 262 11.93 3.01 5.71
C ILE A 262 13.24 2.26 5.96
N HIS A 263 14.13 2.21 4.96
CA HIS A 263 15.45 1.58 5.10
C HIS A 263 16.56 2.56 5.55
N ALA A 264 16.37 3.88 5.41
CA ALA A 264 17.25 4.91 5.96
C ALA A 264 17.21 4.89 7.49
N GLU A 265 16.04 4.63 8.07
CA GLU A 265 15.88 4.37 9.50
C GLU A 265 16.42 3.00 9.94
N ARG A 266 16.88 2.16 9.00
CA ARG A 266 17.42 0.81 9.24
C ARG A 266 18.85 0.60 8.76
N PHE A 267 19.63 1.66 8.54
CA PHE A 267 21.10 1.53 8.47
C PHE A 267 21.65 1.18 9.86
N SER A 268 21.63 -0.11 10.20
CA SER A 268 22.47 -0.63 11.27
C SER A 268 23.83 -0.99 10.66
N LEU A 269 24.88 -0.25 11.06
CA LEU A 269 26.22 -0.81 11.02
C LEU A 269 26.16 -2.04 11.92
N GLY A 270 26.30 -3.24 11.34
CA GLY A 270 26.02 -4.53 11.97
C GLY A 270 26.97 -4.94 13.09
N HIS A 271 27.19 -4.07 14.07
CA HIS A 271 27.90 -4.35 15.30
C HIS A 271 26.96 -4.13 16.48
N THR A 272 26.87 -5.12 17.36
CA THR A 272 26.17 -4.98 18.64
C THR A 272 26.88 -3.94 19.51
N ALA A 273 26.13 -3.31 20.42
CA ALA A 273 26.71 -2.37 21.38
C ALA A 273 27.87 -2.99 22.20
N ALA A 274 27.86 -4.32 22.38
CA ALA A 274 28.92 -5.06 23.07
C ALA A 274 30.20 -5.20 22.22
N GLU A 275 30.08 -5.48 20.91
CA GLU A 275 31.23 -5.60 19.99
C GLU A 275 31.94 -4.25 19.76
N LEU A 276 31.18 -3.16 19.81
CA LEU A 276 31.71 -1.78 19.80
C LEU A 276 32.44 -1.43 21.10
N GLU A 277 31.92 -1.89 22.25
CA GLU A 277 32.56 -1.63 23.54
C GLU A 277 33.83 -2.49 23.74
N GLU A 278 33.85 -3.72 23.22
CA GLU A 278 35.04 -4.59 23.21
C GLU A 278 36.15 -4.04 22.28
N SER A 279 35.78 -3.45 21.13
CA SER A 279 36.71 -2.72 20.27
C SER A 279 37.18 -1.40 20.91
N ARG A 280 36.36 -0.76 21.76
CA ARG A 280 36.78 0.40 22.57
C ARG A 280 37.74 0.03 23.69
N GLU A 281 37.59 -1.14 24.32
CA GLU A 281 38.48 -1.55 25.42
C GLU A 281 39.89 -1.96 24.94
N THR A 282 40.01 -2.43 23.69
CA THR A 282 41.30 -2.78 23.08
C THR A 282 42.09 -1.56 22.54
N GLY A 283 41.46 -0.39 22.40
CA GLY A 283 42.07 0.88 21.99
C GLY A 283 42.09 1.92 23.13
N ARG A 284 43.26 2.08 23.76
CA ARG A 284 43.58 2.98 24.89
C ARG A 284 42.82 4.31 24.94
N GLN A 285 42.54 4.77 26.17
CA GLN A 285 42.17 6.10 26.73
C GLN A 285 42.14 7.39 25.86
N ASP A 286 42.74 7.41 24.69
CA ASP A 286 42.95 8.57 23.81
C ASP A 286 41.67 8.95 23.03
N ILE A 287 40.72 8.02 22.88
CA ILE A 287 39.44 8.19 22.16
C ILE A 287 38.52 9.23 22.83
N LEU A 288 38.59 9.38 24.16
CA LEU A 288 37.72 10.30 24.90
C LEU A 288 38.22 11.75 24.88
N THR A 289 39.48 11.99 24.52
CA THR A 289 40.11 13.32 24.58
C THR A 289 40.50 13.87 23.21
N VAL A 290 40.84 13.03 22.21
CA VAL A 290 41.23 13.49 20.86
C VAL A 290 40.87 12.47 19.74
N PRO A 291 39.58 12.24 19.42
CA PRO A 291 39.14 11.16 18.53
C PRO A 291 39.65 11.25 17.08
N ASN A 292 39.92 12.45 16.58
CA ASN A 292 40.35 12.69 15.19
C ASN A 292 41.82 12.32 14.90
N LEU A 293 42.63 11.98 15.91
CA LEU A 293 44.06 11.68 15.72
C LEU A 293 44.31 10.25 15.21
N HIS A 294 43.29 9.39 15.24
CA HIS A 294 43.38 7.96 14.91
C HIS A 294 42.31 7.49 13.91
N ASP A 295 41.66 8.40 13.18
CA ASP A 295 40.65 8.07 12.17
C ASP A 295 39.45 7.26 12.73
N LEU A 296 39.09 7.46 14.00
CA LEU A 296 37.97 6.78 14.66
C LEU A 296 36.85 7.76 15.00
N PHE A 297 35.63 7.44 14.58
CA PHE A 297 34.43 8.21 14.92
C PHE A 297 33.87 7.80 16.28
N THR A 298 33.30 8.78 16.99
CA THR A 298 32.42 8.50 18.14
C THR A 298 31.06 7.96 17.69
N ILE A 299 30.36 7.23 18.56
CA ILE A 299 28.99 6.72 18.32
C ILE A 299 28.02 7.86 17.96
N ALA A 300 28.19 9.05 18.55
CA ALA A 300 27.37 10.22 18.23
C ALA A 300 27.63 10.73 16.81
N GLN A 301 28.89 10.75 16.37
CA GLN A 301 29.26 11.13 14.99
C GLN A 301 28.72 10.11 13.98
N LEU A 302 28.81 8.81 14.27
CA LEU A 302 28.22 7.76 13.43
C LEU A 302 26.69 7.87 13.34
N LYS A 303 26.02 8.21 14.45
CA LYS A 303 24.56 8.42 14.48
C LYS A 303 24.10 9.71 13.79
N SER A 304 25.00 10.69 13.61
CA SER A 304 24.71 11.94 12.91
C SER A 304 24.90 11.87 11.39
N LEU A 305 25.33 10.72 10.86
CA LEU A 305 25.44 10.49 9.42
C LEU A 305 24.05 10.38 8.81
N ALA A 306 23.60 11.44 8.14
CA ALA A 306 22.35 11.44 7.38
C ALA A 306 22.62 11.14 5.90
N ILE A 307 21.70 10.44 5.24
CA ILE A 307 21.70 10.31 3.78
C ILE A 307 20.82 11.45 3.23
N ASP A 308 21.35 12.23 2.28
CA ASP A 308 20.55 13.15 1.48
C ASP A 308 19.62 12.35 0.55
N GLN A 309 18.58 12.97 -0.01
CA GLN A 309 17.61 12.25 -0.82
C GLN A 309 18.29 11.52 -2.00
N PRO A 310 18.02 10.21 -2.19
CA PRO A 310 18.49 9.49 -3.37
C PRO A 310 17.92 10.14 -4.63
N PHE A 311 18.71 10.25 -5.71
CA PHE A 311 18.19 10.74 -6.99
C PHE A 311 18.73 9.95 -8.17
N LEU A 312 17.87 9.71 -9.16
CA LEU A 312 18.21 8.99 -10.38
C LEU A 312 18.62 9.99 -11.48
N VAL A 313 19.70 9.69 -12.20
CA VAL A 313 20.11 10.44 -13.39
C VAL A 313 20.22 9.48 -14.55
N LYS A 314 19.54 9.77 -15.66
CA LYS A 314 19.70 8.96 -16.87
C LYS A 314 21.06 9.24 -17.50
N ASP A 315 21.88 8.20 -17.63
CA ASP A 315 23.10 8.24 -18.41
C ASP A 315 22.73 8.40 -19.89
N SER A 316 23.12 9.53 -20.47
CA SER A 316 22.82 9.88 -21.86
C SER A 316 23.56 9.02 -22.88
N THR A 317 24.60 8.30 -22.47
CA THR A 317 25.45 7.46 -23.32
C THR A 317 24.97 6.02 -23.32
N THR A 318 24.69 5.46 -22.14
CA THR A 318 24.26 4.06 -21.99
C THR A 318 22.75 3.90 -21.99
N GLY A 319 22.00 4.98 -21.74
CA GLY A 319 20.55 4.96 -21.60
C GLY A 319 20.06 4.38 -20.27
N HIS A 320 20.97 3.94 -19.40
CA HIS A 320 20.67 3.39 -18.08
C HIS A 320 20.42 4.52 -17.07
N PHE A 321 19.69 4.22 -15.99
CA PHE A 321 19.55 5.14 -14.88
C PHE A 321 20.63 4.90 -13.83
N LEU A 322 21.30 5.97 -13.43
CA LEU A 322 22.30 6.00 -12.37
C LEU A 322 21.63 6.45 -11.08
N LEU A 323 21.68 5.61 -10.05
CA LEU A 323 21.24 5.97 -8.71
C LEU A 323 22.36 6.70 -7.96
N ASN A 324 22.10 7.96 -7.59
CA ASN A 324 23.01 8.77 -6.79
C ASN A 324 22.54 8.76 -5.34
N LEU A 325 23.43 8.33 -4.45
CA LEU A 325 23.27 8.41 -3.00
C LEU A 325 24.29 9.42 -2.48
N ARG A 326 23.84 10.48 -1.82
CA ARG A 326 24.71 11.46 -1.17
C ARG A 326 24.61 11.28 0.34
N LEU A 327 25.74 11.13 1.02
CA LEU A 327 25.79 11.17 2.48
C LEU A 327 26.12 12.60 2.90
N LEU A 328 25.33 13.15 3.82
CA LEU A 328 25.52 14.50 4.34
C LEU A 328 26.69 14.51 5.33
N HIS A 329 27.60 15.46 5.11
CA HIS A 329 28.75 15.73 5.96
C HIS A 329 28.29 16.22 7.34
N SER A 330 28.98 15.80 8.41
CA SER A 330 28.91 16.48 9.70
C SER A 330 29.85 17.68 9.67
N ALA A 331 29.34 18.87 10.02
CA ALA A 331 30.10 20.12 10.04
C ALA A 331 31.40 20.07 10.87
N ASP A 332 31.52 19.08 11.76
CA ASP A 332 32.66 18.88 12.66
C ASP A 332 33.86 18.16 12.00
N LEU A 333 33.78 17.75 10.72
CA LEU A 333 34.85 17.05 10.01
C LEU A 333 35.63 17.99 9.07
N THR A 334 36.93 18.17 9.30
CA THR A 334 37.82 18.99 8.44
C THR A 334 38.91 18.15 7.78
N GLY A 335 39.25 18.41 6.50
CA GLY A 335 40.41 17.78 5.81
C GLY A 335 40.12 16.50 5.00
N TRP A 336 38.88 16.31 4.56
CA TRP A 336 38.41 15.08 3.91
C TRP A 336 38.81 14.92 2.43
N GLN A 337 39.00 13.66 1.97
CA GLN A 337 39.11 13.28 0.55
C GLN A 337 38.21 12.08 0.19
N PRO A 338 37.64 12.04 -1.03
CA PRO A 338 36.83 10.91 -1.49
C PRO A 338 37.68 9.65 -1.74
N VAL A 339 37.19 8.50 -1.27
CA VAL A 339 37.73 7.16 -1.59
C VAL A 339 36.85 6.53 -2.67
N VAL A 340 37.40 5.68 -3.56
CA VAL A 340 36.65 4.98 -4.61
C VAL A 340 36.39 3.53 -4.18
N PRO A 341 35.15 3.00 -4.26
CA PRO A 341 34.89 1.59 -3.94
C PRO A 341 35.59 0.66 -4.92
N MET A 342 36.05 -0.50 -4.43
CA MET A 342 36.68 -1.56 -5.23
C MET A 342 35.63 -2.36 -6.03
N ALA A 343 34.44 -2.55 -5.46
CA ALA A 343 33.32 -3.23 -6.10
C ALA A 343 31.97 -2.75 -5.53
N ALA A 344 30.89 -2.92 -6.31
CA ALA A 344 29.52 -2.68 -5.89
C ALA A 344 28.60 -3.80 -6.43
N GLU A 345 27.77 -4.39 -5.58
CA GLU A 345 26.80 -5.44 -5.97
C GLU A 345 25.45 -5.24 -5.27
N ILE A 346 24.36 -5.69 -5.90
CA ILE A 346 23.03 -5.76 -5.26
C ILE A 346 22.79 -7.23 -4.86
N GLY A 347 22.71 -7.49 -3.57
CA GLY A 347 22.51 -8.83 -3.02
C GLY A 347 21.08 -9.36 -3.21
N SER A 348 20.87 -10.65 -2.91
CA SER A 348 19.60 -11.39 -3.11
C SER A 348 18.40 -10.92 -2.27
N GLY A 349 18.51 -9.80 -1.57
CA GLY A 349 17.43 -9.10 -0.87
C GLY A 349 17.32 -7.62 -1.25
N GLY A 350 17.88 -7.20 -2.39
CA GLY A 350 17.87 -5.80 -2.82
C GLY A 350 18.86 -4.89 -2.09
N MET A 351 19.73 -5.45 -1.25
CA MET A 351 20.73 -4.70 -0.50
C MET A 351 21.91 -4.30 -1.40
N LEU A 352 22.25 -3.02 -1.44
CA LEU A 352 23.49 -2.54 -2.06
C LEU A 352 24.69 -2.84 -1.15
N ARG A 353 25.65 -3.60 -1.64
CA ARG A 353 26.93 -3.89 -0.99
C ARG A 353 28.05 -3.17 -1.73
N LEU A 354 28.89 -2.48 -0.99
CA LEU A 354 30.10 -1.81 -1.50
C LEU A 354 31.34 -2.43 -0.85
N GLU A 355 32.34 -2.79 -1.64
CA GLU A 355 33.64 -3.29 -1.16
C GLU A 355 34.67 -2.16 -1.16
N LEU A 356 35.34 -1.93 -0.03
CA LEU A 356 36.16 -0.74 0.21
C LEU A 356 37.61 -1.11 0.56
N PRO A 357 38.62 -0.35 0.11
CA PRO A 357 40.01 -0.64 0.44
C PRO A 357 40.29 -0.34 1.92
N ALA A 358 40.99 -1.25 2.60
CA ALA A 358 41.28 -1.17 4.04
C ALA A 358 42.13 0.03 4.49
N ALA A 359 42.74 0.76 3.55
CA ALA A 359 43.66 1.87 3.83
C ALA A 359 43.02 3.27 3.66
N GLY A 360 41.72 3.36 3.37
CA GLY A 360 41.01 4.65 3.26
C GLY A 360 40.51 5.10 4.63
N ASN A 361 40.94 6.27 5.10
CA ASN A 361 40.44 6.89 6.33
C ASN A 361 38.91 6.92 6.27
N ALA A 362 38.27 6.24 7.22
CA ALA A 362 36.83 6.07 7.21
C ALA A 362 36.16 7.44 7.35
N ALA A 363 35.44 7.87 6.31
CA ALA A 363 34.38 8.89 6.32
C ALA A 363 33.70 8.83 4.94
N PHE A 364 32.44 8.39 4.88
CA PHE A 364 31.78 7.89 3.67
C PHE A 364 31.60 8.90 2.49
N TYR A 365 31.16 8.34 1.36
CA TYR A 365 31.53 8.60 -0.05
C TYR A 365 30.67 9.60 -0.84
N ARG A 366 31.19 10.09 -1.99
CA ARG A 366 30.42 10.50 -3.18
C ARG A 366 30.59 9.40 -4.23
N VAL A 367 29.50 8.77 -4.69
CA VAL A 367 29.57 7.86 -5.84
C VAL A 367 29.80 8.72 -7.09
N LEU A 368 31.01 8.68 -7.65
CA LEU A 368 31.31 9.21 -8.96
C LEU A 368 31.38 8.01 -9.92
N GLY A 369 30.51 7.98 -10.93
CA GLY A 369 30.74 7.13 -12.09
C GLY A 369 32.07 7.53 -12.73
N ASN A 370 32.93 6.57 -13.02
CA ASN A 370 34.17 6.85 -13.73
C ASN A 370 33.86 7.54 -15.08
N PRO A 371 34.58 8.62 -15.46
CA PRO A 371 34.90 8.88 -16.86
C PRO A 371 36.09 7.96 -17.20
N PRO A 372 35.96 7.00 -18.12
CA PRO A 372 35.86 7.26 -19.55
C PRO A 372 34.84 6.40 -20.33
#